data_AF-A0AAU0LX27-F1
#
_entry.id   AF-A0AAU0LX27-F1
#
_cell.length_a   1.000
_cell.length_b   1.000
_cell.length_c   1.000
_cell.angle_alpha   90.00
_cell.angle_beta   90.00
_cell.angle_gamma   90.00
#
_symmetry.space_group_name_H-M   'P 1'
#
loop_
_entity.id
_entity.type
_entity.pdbx_description
1 polymer ?
#
loop_
_entity_poly.entity_id
_entity_poly.type
_entity_poly.pdbx_seq_one_letter_code
_entity_poly.pdbx_strand_id
1 'polypeptide(L)'
;MKVFPLKTCLLLLIVCYVTSIVSAQEILYVFPDSIEKLLAQQVGKCRFKNEKERIYLSLDRNEEIYLLRLGTYYNDRDDDLTRWIKGSNRVGLVNTMKYPLLLDMDFDFGAPDRSAVGTFGKREGETKRIQVLMHGYYVRFNKNGKVLEDYLDKP
;
A
#
# COMPACT_ATOMS: atom_id res chain seq x y z
N MET A 1 5.73 50.47 -13.50
CA MET A 1 5.23 49.31 -12.72
C MET A 1 3.82 48.96 -13.21
N LYS A 2 3.63 47.82 -13.87
CA LYS A 2 2.29 47.36 -14.27
C LYS A 2 1.60 46.75 -13.04
N VAL A 3 0.55 47.40 -12.57
CA VAL A 3 -0.28 46.93 -11.45
C VAL A 3 -1.18 45.83 -12.01
N PHE A 4 -0.91 44.56 -11.66
CA PHE A 4 -1.80 43.47 -12.04
C PHE A 4 -3.13 43.60 -11.29
N PRO A 5 -4.29 43.54 -11.97
CA PRO A 5 -5.57 43.67 -11.29
C PRO A 5 -5.75 42.54 -10.27
N LEU A 6 -6.20 42.88 -9.06
CA LEU A 6 -6.47 41.92 -7.97
C LEU A 6 -7.35 40.73 -8.43
N LYS A 7 -8.27 40.98 -9.36
CA LYS A 7 -9.14 39.96 -9.97
C LYS A 7 -8.37 38.90 -10.77
N THR A 8 -7.28 39.29 -11.43
CA THR A 8 -6.44 38.38 -12.22
C THR A 8 -5.60 37.48 -11.33
N CYS A 9 -5.15 38.00 -10.18
CA CYS A 9 -4.42 37.23 -9.17
C CYS A 9 -5.32 36.21 -8.46
N LEU A 10 -6.56 36.60 -8.15
CA LEU A 10 -7.58 35.72 -7.58
C LEU A 10 -7.95 34.57 -8.53
N LEU A 11 -8.10 34.85 -9.83
CA LEU A 11 -8.39 33.83 -10.82
C LEU A 11 -7.24 32.82 -10.95
N LEU A 12 -6.00 33.29 -10.90
CA LEU A 12 -4.79 32.45 -10.87
C LEU A 12 -4.76 31.54 -9.63
N LEU A 13 -5.08 32.06 -8.44
CA LEU A 13 -5.14 31.28 -7.21
C LEU A 13 -6.24 30.21 -7.25
N ILE A 14 -7.41 30.52 -7.82
CA ILE A 14 -8.50 29.56 -8.00
C ILE A 14 -8.10 28.45 -8.99
N VAL A 15 -7.47 28.81 -10.12
CA VAL A 15 -6.99 27.81 -11.10
C VAL A 15 -5.91 26.93 -10.49
N CYS A 16 -4.94 27.51 -9.77
CA CYS A 16 -3.92 26.75 -9.05
C CYS A 16 -4.55 25.80 -8.02
N TYR A 17 -5.52 26.26 -7.23
CA TYR A 17 -6.23 25.43 -6.25
C TYR A 17 -6.97 24.26 -6.92
N VAL A 18 -7.64 24.48 -8.05
CA VAL A 18 -8.35 23.42 -8.79
C VAL A 18 -7.37 22.41 -9.39
N THR A 19 -6.21 22.86 -9.89
CA THR A 19 -5.16 21.93 -10.39
C THR A 19 -4.47 21.13 -9.27
N SER A 20 -4.50 21.62 -8.03
CA SER A 20 -3.98 20.89 -6.87
C SER A 20 -4.83 19.68 -6.47
N ILE A 21 -6.09 19.61 -6.93
CA ILE A 21 -7.01 18.48 -6.68
C ILE A 21 -6.86 17.42 -7.79
N VAL A 22 -5.64 17.24 -8.31
CA VAL A 22 -5.29 16.02 -9.05
C VAL A 22 -5.25 14.89 -8.02
N SER A 23 -6.34 14.13 -7.96
CA SER A 23 -6.34 12.80 -7.39
C SER A 23 -5.17 12.02 -7.99
N ALA A 24 -4.26 11.54 -7.16
CA ALA A 24 -3.16 10.71 -7.62
C ALA A 24 -3.76 9.52 -8.38
N GLN A 25 -3.40 9.39 -9.66
CA GLN A 25 -3.92 8.32 -10.50
C GLN A 25 -3.62 6.96 -9.84
N GLU A 26 -4.65 6.12 -9.70
CA GLU A 26 -4.50 4.78 -9.14
C GLU A 26 -3.59 3.95 -10.02
N ILE A 27 -2.63 3.24 -9.41
CA ILE A 27 -1.75 2.30 -10.10
C ILE A 27 -2.33 0.90 -9.89
N LEU A 28 -2.83 0.31 -10.97
CA LEU A 28 -3.48 -0.99 -10.97
C LEU A 28 -2.46 -2.11 -11.18
N TYR A 29 -2.46 -3.10 -10.28
CA TYR A 29 -1.66 -4.31 -10.36
C TYR A 29 -2.57 -5.49 -10.69
N VAL A 30 -2.26 -6.20 -11.77
CA VAL A 30 -2.93 -7.43 -12.18
C VAL A 30 -2.01 -8.60 -11.89
N PHE A 31 -2.54 -9.64 -11.25
CA PHE A 31 -1.78 -10.83 -10.89
C PHE A 31 -1.95 -11.91 -11.97
N PRO A 32 -1.02 -12.88 -12.08
CA PRO A 32 -1.24 -14.04 -12.93
C PRO A 32 -2.51 -14.80 -12.53
N ASP A 33 -3.24 -15.35 -13.50
CA ASP A 33 -4.53 -16.04 -13.29
C ASP A 33 -4.56 -17.05 -12.14
N SER A 34 -3.48 -17.83 -12.00
CA SER A 34 -3.34 -18.81 -10.92
C SER A 34 -3.35 -18.15 -9.53
N ILE A 35 -2.68 -17.02 -9.41
CA ILE A 35 -2.57 -16.24 -8.17
C ILE A 35 -3.86 -15.48 -7.91
N GLU A 36 -4.47 -14.87 -8.94
CA GLU A 36 -5.75 -14.19 -8.81
C GLU A 36 -6.86 -15.14 -8.35
N LYS A 37 -6.93 -16.36 -8.91
CA LYS A 37 -7.89 -17.39 -8.47
C LYS A 37 -7.70 -17.78 -7.01
N LEU A 38 -6.45 -17.94 -6.56
CA LEU A 38 -6.15 -18.24 -5.17
C LEU A 38 -6.56 -17.09 -4.25
N LEU A 39 -6.22 -15.85 -4.61
CA LEU A 39 -6.63 -14.67 -3.85
C LEU A 39 -8.15 -14.56 -3.76
N ALA A 40 -8.85 -14.72 -4.88
CA ALA A 40 -10.31 -14.65 -4.92
C ALA A 40 -10.95 -15.67 -3.95
N GLN A 41 -10.41 -16.90 -3.91
CA GLN A 41 -10.85 -17.92 -2.96
C GLN A 41 -10.61 -17.52 -1.50
N GLN A 42 -9.46 -16.91 -1.19
CA GLN A 42 -9.10 -16.55 0.19
C GLN A 42 -9.86 -15.30 0.67
N VAL A 43 -9.99 -14.29 -0.19
CA VAL A 43 -10.85 -13.12 0.04
C VAL A 43 -12.29 -13.57 0.32
N GLY A 44 -12.81 -14.52 -0.45
CA GLY A 44 -14.16 -15.06 -0.25
C GLY A 44 -14.36 -15.82 1.08
N LYS A 45 -13.27 -16.25 1.74
CA LYS A 45 -13.31 -16.89 3.06
C LYS A 45 -13.22 -15.90 4.21
N CYS A 46 -12.79 -14.65 3.96
CA CYS A 46 -12.67 -13.64 4.99
C CYS A 46 -14.06 -13.29 5.56
N ARG A 47 -14.24 -13.51 6.86
CA ARG A 47 -15.42 -13.06 7.62
C ARG A 47 -15.00 -11.96 8.57
N PHE A 48 -15.41 -10.75 8.27
CA PHE A 48 -15.12 -9.60 9.13
C PHE A 48 -15.97 -9.66 10.40
N LYS A 49 -15.31 -9.50 11.54
CA LYS A 49 -16.02 -9.40 12.84
C LYS A 49 -16.48 -7.98 13.12
N ASN A 50 -15.94 -7.01 12.40
CA ASN A 50 -16.18 -5.58 12.59
C ASN A 50 -16.43 -4.90 11.24
N GLU A 51 -17.41 -4.00 11.17
CA GLU A 51 -17.79 -3.26 9.96
C GLU A 51 -16.70 -2.33 9.42
N LYS A 52 -15.65 -2.05 10.20
CA LYS A 52 -14.51 -1.20 9.85
C LYS A 52 -13.28 -2.01 9.43
N GLU A 53 -13.33 -3.33 9.59
CA GLU A 53 -12.28 -4.25 9.15
C GLU A 53 -12.29 -4.36 7.62
N ARG A 54 -11.10 -4.27 7.01
CA ARG A 54 -10.90 -4.25 5.57
C ARG A 54 -9.69 -5.10 5.20
N ILE A 55 -9.64 -5.56 3.95
CA ILE A 55 -8.50 -6.33 3.40
C ILE A 55 -7.52 -5.37 2.73
N TYR A 56 -6.24 -5.70 2.82
CA TYR A 56 -5.19 -5.15 1.98
C TYR A 56 -4.24 -6.27 1.54
N LEU A 57 -3.45 -5.98 0.53
CA LEU A 57 -2.44 -6.87 -0.02
C LEU A 57 -1.04 -6.31 0.26
N SER A 58 -0.08 -7.21 0.49
CA SER A 58 1.34 -6.84 0.47
C SER A 58 2.11 -7.74 -0.47
N LEU A 59 2.94 -7.14 -1.31
CA LEU A 59 3.75 -7.85 -2.29
C LEU A 59 5.22 -7.56 -2.02
N ASP A 60 5.94 -8.59 -1.59
CA ASP A 60 7.40 -8.56 -1.49
C ASP A 60 8.00 -9.26 -2.70
N ARG A 61 9.18 -8.82 -3.14
CA ARG A 61 9.91 -9.45 -4.24
C ARG A 61 11.36 -9.70 -3.86
N ASN A 62 11.84 -10.90 -4.18
CA ASN A 62 13.27 -11.20 -4.24
C ASN A 62 13.63 -11.81 -5.60
N GLU A 63 14.44 -11.11 -6.40
CA GLU A 63 14.93 -11.48 -7.73
C GLU A 63 13.83 -12.01 -8.69
N GLU A 64 13.45 -13.28 -8.56
CA GLU A 64 12.46 -13.99 -9.38
C GLU A 64 11.23 -14.51 -8.61
N ILE A 65 11.24 -14.40 -7.28
CA ILE A 65 10.18 -14.87 -6.38
C ILE A 65 9.40 -13.69 -5.84
N TYR A 66 8.09 -13.82 -5.90
CA TYR A 66 7.12 -12.91 -5.33
C TYR A 66 6.47 -13.58 -4.13
N LEU A 67 6.28 -12.82 -3.06
CA LEU A 67 5.55 -13.24 -1.87
C LEU A 67 4.39 -12.27 -1.66
N LEU A 68 3.18 -12.75 -1.94
CA LEU A 68 1.96 -11.98 -1.77
C LEU A 68 1.26 -12.43 -0.50
N ARG A 69 0.91 -11.48 0.36
CA ARG A 69 0.13 -11.74 1.58
C ARG A 69 -1.19 -11.01 1.55
N LEU A 70 -2.19 -11.64 2.16
CA LEU A 70 -3.50 -11.06 2.42
C LEU A 70 -3.58 -10.73 3.91
N GLY A 71 -3.72 -9.44 4.23
CA GLY A 71 -3.86 -8.96 5.59
C GLY A 71 -5.18 -8.24 5.81
N THR A 72 -5.52 -8.00 7.08
CA THR A 72 -6.63 -7.13 7.46
C THR A 72 -6.16 -5.92 8.25
N TYR A 73 -6.89 -4.81 8.11
CA TYR A 73 -6.67 -3.58 8.87
C TYR A 73 -8.02 -2.97 9.26
N TYR A 74 -8.01 -2.03 10.21
CA TYR A 74 -9.21 -1.33 10.64
C TYR A 74 -9.17 0.11 10.14
N ASN A 75 -10.15 0.48 9.31
CA ASN A 75 -10.12 1.77 8.60
C ASN A 75 -10.23 3.00 9.54
N ASP A 76 -10.68 2.82 10.78
CA ASP A 76 -10.78 3.90 11.77
C ASP A 76 -9.57 4.02 12.70
N ARG A 77 -8.59 3.11 12.59
CA ARG A 77 -7.36 3.23 13.39
C ARG A 77 -6.43 4.29 12.82
N ASP A 78 -5.69 4.92 13.72
CA ASP A 78 -4.58 5.81 13.40
C ASP A 78 -3.24 5.16 13.76
N ASP A 79 -3.06 3.93 13.26
CA ASP A 79 -1.77 3.24 13.32
C ASP A 79 -0.98 3.42 12.02
N ASP A 80 0.33 3.17 12.09
CA ASP A 80 1.25 3.42 10.96
C ASP A 80 0.84 2.62 9.71
N LEU A 81 0.39 1.37 9.88
CA LEU A 81 -0.07 0.51 8.79
C LEU A 81 -1.30 1.12 8.10
N THR A 82 -2.29 1.55 8.87
CA THR A 82 -3.52 2.16 8.33
C THR A 82 -3.21 3.47 7.59
N ARG A 83 -2.25 4.26 8.08
CA ARG A 83 -1.78 5.47 7.38
C ARG A 83 -1.14 5.13 6.04
N TRP A 84 -0.31 4.09 5.96
CA TRP A 84 0.30 3.66 4.69
C TRP A 84 -0.71 3.12 3.69
N ILE A 85 -1.66 2.31 4.17
CA ILE A 85 -2.73 1.78 3.33
C ILE A 85 -3.55 2.93 2.72
N LYS A 86 -3.92 3.94 3.53
CA LYS A 86 -4.66 5.12 3.07
C LYS A 86 -3.84 6.04 2.17
N GLY A 87 -2.53 6.09 2.37
CA GLY A 87 -1.61 6.91 1.57
C GLY A 87 -1.18 6.24 0.26
N SER A 88 -1.36 4.93 0.12
CA SER A 88 -1.01 4.21 -1.11
C SER A 88 -2.06 4.46 -2.19
N ASN A 89 -1.61 4.87 -3.37
CA ASN A 89 -2.42 4.92 -4.59
C ASN A 89 -2.31 3.62 -5.42
N ARG A 90 -1.65 2.59 -4.91
CA ARG A 90 -1.49 1.29 -5.58
C ARG A 90 -2.58 0.34 -5.12
N VAL A 91 -3.18 -0.35 -6.09
CA VAL A 91 -4.25 -1.31 -5.84
C VAL A 91 -4.01 -2.60 -6.62
N GLY A 92 -4.22 -3.73 -5.95
CA GLY A 92 -4.28 -5.04 -6.59
C GLY A 92 -5.70 -5.35 -7.04
N LEU A 93 -5.84 -5.82 -8.28
CA LEU A 93 -7.11 -6.29 -8.83
C LEU A 93 -7.29 -7.77 -8.52
N VAL A 94 -8.43 -8.10 -7.90
CA VAL A 94 -8.86 -9.50 -7.70
C VAL A 94 -10.30 -9.60 -8.17
N ASN A 95 -10.53 -10.35 -9.25
CA ASN A 95 -11.73 -10.29 -10.07
C ASN A 95 -12.02 -8.85 -10.52
N THR A 96 -13.12 -8.27 -10.05
CA THR A 96 -13.54 -6.88 -10.33
C THR A 96 -13.29 -5.93 -9.16
N MET A 97 -12.76 -6.44 -8.05
CA MET A 97 -12.58 -5.69 -6.81
C MET A 97 -11.14 -5.23 -6.66
N LYS A 98 -10.98 -3.98 -6.20
CA LYS A 98 -9.69 -3.36 -5.94
C LYS A 98 -9.36 -3.42 -4.45
N TYR A 99 -8.16 -3.87 -4.13
CA TYR A 99 -7.63 -3.92 -2.77
C TYR A 99 -6.38 -3.04 -2.67
N PRO A 100 -6.21 -2.26 -1.59
CA PRO A 100 -4.97 -1.52 -1.38
C PRO A 100 -3.76 -2.46 -1.43
N LEU A 101 -2.71 -2.06 -2.14
CA LEU A 101 -1.48 -2.82 -2.28
C LEU A 101 -0.31 -2.03 -1.69
N LEU A 102 0.43 -2.70 -0.80
CA LEU A 102 1.72 -2.26 -0.30
C LEU A 102 2.83 -3.10 -0.93
N LEU A 103 3.97 -2.47 -1.18
CA LEU A 103 5.19 -3.15 -1.65
C LEU A 103 6.21 -3.20 -0.52
N ASP A 104 7.11 -4.19 -0.54
CA ASP A 104 8.26 -4.29 0.37
C ASP A 104 9.02 -2.97 0.53
N MET A 105 9.27 -2.26 -0.57
CA MET A 105 9.94 -0.96 -0.58
C MET A 105 9.19 0.11 0.24
N ASP A 106 7.87 0.00 0.41
CA ASP A 106 7.12 0.92 1.26
C ASP A 106 7.51 0.76 2.73
N PHE A 107 7.96 -0.44 3.12
CA PHE A 107 8.49 -0.75 4.45
C PHE A 107 9.98 -0.41 4.59
N ASP A 108 10.75 -0.51 3.50
CA ASP A 108 12.20 -0.27 3.52
C ASP A 108 12.59 1.20 3.59
N PHE A 109 11.73 2.13 3.15
CA PHE A 109 11.95 3.56 3.35
C PHE A 109 11.59 4.06 4.77
N GLY A 110 11.47 3.14 5.74
CA GLY A 110 11.50 3.41 7.19
C GLY A 110 12.88 3.12 7.80
N ALA A 111 13.29 3.81 8.87
CA ALA A 111 14.65 3.70 9.44
C ALA A 111 15.10 2.25 9.69
N PRO A 112 16.40 1.95 9.69
CA PRO A 112 16.89 0.57 9.85
C PRO A 112 16.86 0.00 11.29
N ASP A 113 16.73 0.81 12.35
CA ASP A 113 16.81 0.34 13.74
C ASP A 113 15.84 1.11 14.67
N ARG A 114 15.22 0.44 15.65
CA ARG A 114 14.36 1.07 16.68
C ARG A 114 15.16 1.76 17.78
N SER A 115 16.44 1.45 17.91
CA SER A 115 17.32 1.92 18.99
C SER A 115 18.59 2.65 18.51
N ALA A 116 18.93 2.58 17.22
CA ALA A 116 20.10 3.31 16.71
C ALA A 116 19.70 4.70 16.19
N VAL A 117 20.11 5.73 16.94
CA VAL A 117 20.21 7.10 16.44
C VAL A 117 21.49 7.19 15.61
N GLY A 118 21.38 7.54 14.33
CA GLY A 118 22.53 7.68 13.43
C GLY A 118 22.27 8.68 12.30
N THR A 119 23.32 9.37 11.87
CA THR A 119 23.26 10.41 10.83
C THR A 119 23.30 9.80 9.42
N PHE A 120 22.14 9.64 8.80
CA PHE A 120 22.02 9.32 7.37
C PHE A 120 22.12 10.60 6.51
N GLY A 121 23.35 11.09 6.29
CA GLY A 121 23.61 12.20 5.36
C GLY A 121 22.90 13.53 5.66
N LYS A 122 22.80 14.43 4.66
CA LYS A 122 22.29 15.83 4.77
C LYS A 122 20.75 15.98 4.93
N ARG A 123 20.02 14.96 5.40
CA ARG A 123 18.58 15.11 5.72
C ARG A 123 18.42 15.13 7.24
N GLU A 124 17.83 16.20 7.76
CA GLU A 124 17.41 16.28 9.16
C GLU A 124 16.20 15.37 9.39
N GLY A 125 16.21 14.59 10.47
CA GLY A 125 15.02 13.87 10.97
C GLY A 125 15.26 12.42 11.39
N GLU A 126 14.56 12.00 12.45
CA GLU A 126 14.45 10.61 12.88
C GLU A 126 13.46 9.86 11.98
N THR A 127 13.76 8.62 11.62
CA THR A 127 12.82 7.75 10.88
C THR A 127 12.53 6.51 11.76
N LYS A 128 11.36 5.88 11.61
CA LYS A 128 10.93 4.74 12.43
C LYS A 128 10.87 3.46 11.59
N ARG A 129 11.50 2.35 12.04
CA ARG A 129 11.27 1.02 11.44
C ARG A 129 10.02 0.38 11.99
N ILE A 130 9.15 -0.06 11.10
CA ILE A 130 7.98 -0.85 11.47
C ILE A 130 8.10 -2.20 10.79
N GLN A 131 8.30 -3.24 11.59
CA GLN A 131 8.11 -4.60 11.14
C GLN A 131 6.65 -4.96 11.39
N VAL A 132 5.86 -5.08 10.34
CA VAL A 132 4.48 -5.57 10.44
C VAL A 132 4.54 -7.09 10.39
N LEU A 133 4.27 -7.74 11.52
CA LEU A 133 4.02 -9.18 11.55
C LEU A 133 2.66 -9.43 10.91
N MET A 134 2.67 -9.89 9.68
CA MET A 134 1.47 -10.21 8.93
C MET A 134 1.06 -11.64 9.21
N HIS A 135 0.02 -11.81 10.02
CA HIS A 135 -0.69 -13.07 10.14
C HIS A 135 -1.76 -13.15 9.05
N GLY A 136 -1.84 -14.28 8.36
CA GLY A 136 -2.84 -14.50 7.32
C GLY A 136 -2.39 -15.45 6.23
N TYR A 137 -3.12 -15.43 5.12
CA TYR A 137 -2.78 -16.19 3.93
C TYR A 137 -1.58 -15.56 3.23
N TYR A 138 -0.63 -16.39 2.82
CA TYR A 138 0.41 -15.99 1.88
C TYR A 138 0.62 -17.00 0.77
N VAL A 139 1.10 -16.50 -0.36
CA VAL A 139 1.48 -17.31 -1.52
C VAL A 139 2.81 -16.83 -2.09
N ARG A 140 3.72 -17.77 -2.34
CA ARG A 140 4.97 -17.56 -3.05
C ARG A 140 4.84 -18.09 -4.45
N PHE A 141 5.24 -17.28 -5.42
CA PHE A 141 5.15 -17.63 -6.83
C PHE A 141 6.28 -17.00 -7.62
N ASN A 142 6.60 -17.58 -8.78
CA ASN A 142 7.57 -16.98 -9.70
C ASN A 142 6.88 -15.98 -10.65
N LYS A 143 7.68 -15.28 -11.46
CA LYS A 143 7.18 -14.32 -12.48
C LYS A 143 6.13 -14.86 -13.46
N ASN A 144 6.06 -16.19 -13.64
CA ASN A 144 5.08 -16.84 -14.52
C ASN A 144 3.78 -17.23 -13.79
N GLY A 145 3.62 -16.87 -12.51
CA GLY A 145 2.48 -17.27 -11.70
C GLY A 145 2.52 -18.73 -11.23
N LYS A 146 3.64 -19.44 -11.40
CA LYS A 146 3.78 -20.80 -10.83
C LYS A 146 3.90 -20.67 -9.33
N VAL A 147 2.93 -21.23 -8.62
CA VAL A 147 2.93 -21.34 -7.17
C VAL A 147 4.10 -22.24 -6.75
N LEU A 148 4.91 -21.71 -5.84
CA LEU A 148 6.03 -22.41 -5.21
C LEU A 148 5.62 -22.92 -3.83
N GLU A 149 4.82 -22.13 -3.12
CA GLU A 149 4.35 -22.40 -1.75
C GLU A 149 3.10 -21.58 -1.49
N ASP A 150 2.11 -22.13 -0.80
CA ASP A 150 0.99 -21.37 -0.24
C ASP A 150 0.69 -21.85 1.18
N TYR A 151 0.31 -20.94 2.05
CA TYR A 151 0.09 -21.23 3.46
C TYR A 151 -0.96 -20.31 4.05
N LEU A 152 -1.74 -20.85 4.98
CA LEU A 152 -2.68 -20.12 5.79
C LEU A 152 -2.17 -20.15 7.23
N ASP A 153 -1.67 -19.01 7.71
CA ASP A 153 -1.28 -18.89 9.11
C ASP A 153 -2.54 -18.96 9.97
N LYS A 154 -2.66 -20.02 10.77
CA LYS A 154 -3.76 -20.15 11.74
C LYS A 154 -3.36 -19.33 12.97
N PRO A 155 -4.20 -18.39 13.41
CA PRO A 155 -3.93 -17.60 14.62
C PRO A 155 -3.84 -18.48 15.87
#